data_AF-A0A2D7DYF4-F1
#
_entry.id   AF-A0A2D7DYF4-F1
#
_cell.length_a   1.000
_cell.length_b   1.000
_cell.length_c   1.000
_cell.angle_alpha   90.00
_cell.angle_beta   90.00
_cell.angle_gamma   90.00
#
_symmetry.space_group_name_H-M   'P 1'
#
loop_
_entity.id
_entity.type
_entity.pdbx_description
1 polymer ?
#
loop_
_entity_poly.entity_id
_entity_poly.type
_entity_poly.pdbx_seq_one_letter_code
_entity_poly.pdbx_strand_id
1 'polypeptide(L)'
;MIQKSKKKKTFIFLSIISLIIFFFFNKKNIFAIFENFQTLEIMNLSLVNNEKIKDELLEKINDFENKKEFRELIIKEKLFFKDKSEKVIFYNLDD
;
A
#
# COMPACT_ATOMS: atom_id res chain seq x y z
N MET A 1 53.25 -38.10 -2.24
CA MET A 1 51.88 -38.56 -1.91
C MET A 1 50.97 -37.45 -1.36
N ILE A 2 51.46 -36.58 -0.48
CA ILE A 2 50.69 -35.52 0.21
C ILE A 2 50.03 -34.50 -0.76
N GLN A 3 50.73 -34.10 -1.84
CA GLN A 3 50.18 -33.16 -2.83
C GLN A 3 48.97 -33.72 -3.61
N LYS A 4 48.96 -35.03 -3.93
CA LYS A 4 47.81 -35.68 -4.61
C LYS A 4 46.56 -35.70 -3.71
N SER A 5 46.74 -35.88 -2.39
CA SER A 5 45.65 -35.84 -1.40
C SER A 5 45.04 -34.42 -1.28
N LYS A 6 45.88 -33.37 -1.22
CA LYS A 6 45.40 -31.98 -1.18
C LYS A 6 44.60 -31.61 -2.43
N LYS A 7 45.05 -32.00 -3.63
CA LYS A 7 44.33 -31.77 -4.90
C LYS A 7 42.96 -32.45 -4.96
N LYS A 8 42.82 -33.66 -4.39
CA LYS A 8 41.51 -34.33 -4.29
C LYS A 8 40.55 -33.59 -3.37
N LYS A 9 41.03 -33.09 -2.22
CA LYS A 9 40.21 -32.32 -1.28
C LYS A 9 39.72 -31.00 -1.88
N THR A 10 40.58 -30.25 -2.57
CA THR A 10 40.17 -29.02 -3.26
C THR A 10 39.18 -29.30 -4.39
N PHE A 11 39.35 -30.38 -5.14
CA PHE A 11 38.39 -30.78 -6.17
C PHE A 11 37.00 -31.10 -5.58
N ILE A 12 36.94 -31.85 -4.48
CA ILE A 12 35.69 -32.16 -3.77
C ILE A 12 35.03 -30.87 -3.27
N PHE A 13 35.80 -29.97 -2.67
CA PHE A 13 35.30 -28.68 -2.19
C PHE A 13 34.72 -27.82 -3.31
N LEU A 14 35.44 -27.70 -4.44
CA LEU A 14 34.97 -26.99 -5.63
C LEU A 14 33.71 -27.63 -6.22
N SER A 15 33.62 -28.96 -6.23
CA SER A 15 32.45 -29.68 -6.70
C SER A 15 31.22 -29.41 -5.83
N ILE A 16 31.38 -29.38 -4.51
CA ILE A 16 30.29 -29.04 -3.57
C ILE A 16 29.81 -27.60 -3.78
N ILE A 17 30.74 -26.64 -3.89
CA ILE A 17 30.39 -25.24 -4.16
C ILE A 17 29.66 -25.10 -5.49
N SER A 18 30.15 -25.76 -6.53
CA SER A 18 29.50 -25.73 -7.85
C SER A 18 28.09 -26.30 -7.80
N LEU A 19 27.86 -27.34 -6.99
CA LEU A 19 26.53 -27.93 -6.80
C LEU A 19 25.57 -26.94 -6.10
N ILE A 20 26.06 -26.26 -5.07
CA ILE A 20 25.29 -25.23 -4.35
C ILE A 20 24.92 -24.10 -5.32
N ILE A 21 25.89 -23.57 -6.05
CA ILE A 21 25.67 -22.51 -7.04
C ILE A 21 24.66 -22.96 -8.10
N PHE A 22 24.76 -24.20 -8.59
CA PHE A 22 23.81 -24.74 -9.57
C PHE A 22 22.37 -24.77 -9.05
N PHE A 23 22.16 -25.10 -7.77
CA PHE A 23 20.83 -25.07 -7.17
C PHE A 23 20.26 -23.65 -7.06
N PHE A 24 21.08 -22.65 -6.72
CA PHE A 24 20.63 -21.26 -6.61
C PHE A 24 20.43 -20.58 -7.98
N PHE A 25 21.29 -20.88 -8.96
CA PHE A 25 21.25 -20.32 -10.31
C PHE A 25 20.45 -21.16 -11.31
N ASN A 26 19.54 -22.00 -10.83
CA ASN A 26 18.60 -22.67 -11.72
C ASN A 26 17.74 -21.61 -12.42
N LYS A 27 17.53 -21.78 -13.74
CA LYS A 27 16.75 -20.88 -14.59
C LYS A 27 15.44 -20.45 -13.91
N LYS A 28 14.69 -21.42 -13.35
CA LYS A 28 13.43 -21.15 -12.64
C LYS A 28 13.57 -20.19 -11.46
N ASN A 29 14.63 -20.35 -10.66
CA ASN A 29 14.86 -19.51 -9.48
C ASN A 29 15.25 -18.08 -9.89
N ILE A 30 16.07 -17.93 -10.93
CA ILE A 30 16.47 -16.62 -11.45
C ILE A 30 15.26 -15.86 -12.01
N PHE A 31 14.41 -16.52 -12.82
CA PHE A 31 13.19 -15.90 -13.34
C PHE A 31 12.22 -15.52 -12.22
N ALA A 32 12.01 -16.39 -11.23
CA ALA A 32 11.15 -16.10 -10.08
C ALA A 32 11.66 -14.91 -9.26
N ILE A 33 12.98 -14.77 -9.06
CA ILE A 33 13.56 -13.62 -8.36
C ILE A 33 13.32 -12.33 -9.15
N PHE A 34 13.50 -12.36 -10.46
CA PHE A 34 13.31 -11.18 -11.31
C PHE A 34 11.84 -10.74 -11.39
N GLU A 35 10.91 -11.68 -11.58
CA GLU A 35 9.47 -11.42 -11.58
C GLU A 35 8.99 -10.86 -10.24
N ASN A 36 9.49 -11.41 -9.12
CA ASN A 36 9.20 -10.88 -7.80
C ASN A 36 9.74 -9.46 -7.62
N PHE A 37 10.95 -9.16 -8.12
CA PHE A 37 11.50 -7.81 -8.05
C PHE A 37 10.63 -6.80 -8.79
N GLN A 38 10.20 -7.13 -10.02
CA GLN A 38 9.29 -6.28 -10.80
C GLN A 38 7.94 -6.10 -10.09
N THR A 39 7.41 -7.18 -9.52
CA THR A 39 6.13 -7.13 -8.79
C THR A 39 6.22 -6.22 -7.58
N LEU A 40 7.31 -6.30 -6.81
CA LEU A 40 7.56 -5.44 -5.65
C LEU A 40 7.67 -3.97 -6.05
N GLU A 41 8.33 -3.66 -7.17
CA GLU A 41 8.46 -2.30 -7.67
C GLU A 41 7.10 -1.71 -8.06
N ILE A 42 6.28 -2.48 -8.78
CA ILE A 42 4.91 -2.06 -9.18
C ILE A 42 4.04 -1.84 -7.94
N MET A 43 4.10 -2.75 -6.97
CA MET A 43 3.34 -2.63 -5.72
C MET A 43 3.76 -1.38 -4.93
N ASN A 44 5.05 -1.10 -4.85
CA ASN A 44 5.57 0.09 -4.17
C ASN A 44 5.12 1.39 -4.85
N LEU A 45 5.15 1.45 -6.19
CA LEU A 45 4.62 2.60 -6.94
C LEU A 45 3.13 2.78 -6.71
N SER A 46 2.35 1.69 -6.70
CA SER A 46 0.92 1.75 -6.42
C SER A 46 0.63 2.24 -5.00
N LEU A 47 1.42 1.82 -4.00
CA LEU A 47 1.28 2.28 -2.62
C LEU A 47 1.50 3.79 -2.51
N VAL A 48 2.60 4.29 -3.07
CA VAL A 48 2.92 5.73 -3.06
C VAL A 48 1.83 6.55 -3.76
N ASN A 49 1.28 6.05 -4.87
CA ASN A 49 0.20 6.74 -5.57
C ASN A 49 -1.10 6.75 -4.74
N ASN A 50 -1.43 5.64 -4.08
CA ASN A 50 -2.60 5.55 -3.22
C ASN A 50 -2.49 6.44 -1.99
N GLU A 51 -1.31 6.60 -1.40
CA GLU A 51 -1.07 7.55 -0.31
C GLU A 51 -1.32 9.00 -0.77
N LYS A 52 -0.83 9.39 -1.95
CA LYS A 52 -1.12 10.72 -2.50
C LYS A 52 -2.60 10.97 -2.71
N ILE A 53 -3.31 10.01 -3.32
CA ILE A 53 -4.76 10.11 -3.54
C ILE A 53 -5.50 10.24 -2.20
N LYS A 54 -5.09 9.46 -1.20
CA LYS A 54 -5.65 9.54 0.15
C LYS A 54 -5.47 10.94 0.72
N ASP A 55 -4.27 11.50 0.66
CA ASP A 55 -3.97 12.83 1.21
C ASP A 55 -4.78 13.93 0.51
N GLU A 56 -4.88 13.89 -0.82
CA GLU A 56 -5.73 14.82 -1.60
C GLU A 56 -7.21 14.72 -1.22
N LEU A 57 -7.73 13.51 -1.01
CA LEU A 57 -9.12 13.32 -0.58
C LEU A 57 -9.34 13.83 0.84
N LEU A 58 -8.37 13.62 1.73
CA LEU A 58 -8.41 14.07 3.11
C LEU A 58 -8.40 15.60 3.19
N GLU A 59 -7.63 16.27 2.33
CA GLU A 59 -7.66 17.72 2.17
C GLU A 59 -9.03 18.21 1.70
N LYS A 60 -9.63 17.59 0.67
CA LYS A 60 -10.98 17.94 0.20
C LYS A 60 -12.06 17.76 1.25
N ILE A 61 -11.97 16.68 2.04
CA ILE A 61 -12.88 16.43 3.17
C ILE A 61 -12.70 17.52 4.22
N ASN A 62 -11.47 17.81 4.62
CA ASN A 62 -11.18 18.88 5.59
C ASN A 62 -11.68 20.23 5.11
N ASP A 63 -11.50 20.57 3.83
CA ASP A 63 -12.02 21.80 3.25
C ASP A 63 -13.53 21.85 3.30
N PHE A 64 -14.20 20.75 2.95
CA PHE A 64 -15.65 20.63 3.01
C PHE A 64 -16.19 20.77 4.44
N GLU A 65 -15.60 20.06 5.40
CA GLU A 65 -15.97 20.13 6.81
C GLU A 65 -15.74 21.52 7.41
N ASN A 66 -14.74 22.25 6.90
CA ASN A 66 -14.43 23.61 7.31
C ASN A 66 -15.23 24.68 6.55
N LYS A 67 -16.14 24.32 5.63
CA LYS A 67 -17.05 25.29 5.05
C LYS A 67 -18.01 25.81 6.11
N LYS A 68 -18.26 27.12 6.05
CA LYS A 68 -19.19 27.81 6.95
C LYS A 68 -20.59 27.16 6.90
N GLU A 69 -21.08 26.87 5.69
CA GLU A 69 -22.39 26.25 5.47
C GLU A 69 -22.49 24.86 6.13
N PHE A 70 -21.46 24.03 5.99
CA PHE A 70 -21.42 22.70 6.61
C PHE A 70 -21.40 22.79 8.14
N ARG A 71 -20.57 23.68 8.70
CA ARG A 71 -20.52 23.90 10.15
C ARG A 71 -21.85 24.45 10.69
N GLU A 72 -22.49 25.36 9.96
CA GLU A 72 -23.81 25.89 10.31
C GLU A 72 -24.87 24.79 10.29
N LEU A 73 -24.87 23.91 9.27
CA LEU A 73 -25.76 22.74 9.23
C LEU A 73 -25.55 21.81 10.43
N ILE A 74 -24.29 21.44 10.72
CA ILE A 74 -23.95 20.58 11.87
C ILE A 74 -24.39 21.23 13.19
N ILE A 75 -24.20 22.54 13.36
CA ILE A 75 -24.65 23.30 14.53
C ILE A 75 -26.17 23.28 14.63
N LYS A 76 -26.90 23.52 13.53
CA LYS A 76 -28.36 23.46 13.49
C LYS A 76 -28.87 22.07 13.87
N GLU A 77 -28.23 21.02 13.37
CA GLU A 77 -28.61 19.62 13.61
C GLU A 77 -28.27 19.15 15.03
N LYS A 78 -27.06 19.44 15.53
CA LYS A 78 -26.61 18.97 16.87
C LYS A 78 -27.14 19.81 18.03
N LEU A 79 -27.31 21.12 17.85
CA LEU A 79 -27.74 22.03 18.91
C LEU A 79 -29.23 22.40 18.81
N PHE A 80 -29.97 21.79 17.87
CA PHE A 80 -31.37 22.16 17.55
C PHE A 80 -31.56 23.66 17.36
N PHE A 81 -30.51 24.34 16.90
CA PHE A 81 -30.48 25.79 16.80
C PHE A 81 -31.30 26.18 15.56
N LYS A 82 -32.43 26.84 15.76
CA LYS A 82 -33.26 27.39 14.67
C LYS A 82 -33.04 28.89 14.56
N ASP A 83 -32.83 29.38 13.35
CA ASP A 83 -32.79 30.82 13.12
C ASP A 83 -34.16 31.44 13.42
N LYS A 84 -34.18 32.64 14.02
CA LYS A 84 -35.43 33.30 14.43
C LYS A 84 -36.42 33.55 13.28
N SER A 85 -35.94 33.56 12.03
CA SER A 85 -36.73 33.75 10.80
C SER A 85 -37.04 32.45 10.06
N GLU A 86 -36.61 31.30 10.57
CA GLU A 86 -36.67 30.02 9.87
C GLU A 86 -38.09 29.43 9.96
N LYS A 87 -38.80 29.40 8.83
CA LYS A 87 -40.13 28.77 8.74
C LYS A 87 -39.97 27.26 8.72
N VAL A 88 -40.51 26.60 9.75
CA VAL A 88 -40.63 25.14 9.79
C VAL A 88 -41.80 24.73 8.90
N ILE A 89 -41.51 24.02 7.81
CA ILE A 89 -42.54 23.47 6.93
C ILE A 89 -42.85 22.06 7.42
N PHE A 90 -44.05 21.87 7.96
CA PHE A 90 -44.57 20.54 8.26
C PHE A 90 -45.30 20.04 7.02
N TYR A 91 -44.87 18.88 6.51
CA TYR A 91 -45.61 18.16 5.49
C TYR A 91 -46.65 17.30 6.19
N ASN A 92 -47.93 17.50 5.90
CA ASN A 92 -48.93 16.49 6.20
C ASN A 92 -48.67 15.34 5.24
N LEU A 93 -48.29 14.19 5.78
CA LEU A 93 -48.38 12.95 5.04
C LEU A 93 -49.87 12.60 5.03
N ASP A 94 -50.47 12.57 3.85
CA ASP A 94 -51.84 12.07 3.70
C ASP A 94 -51.84 10.60 4.15
N ASP A 95 -52.70 10.27 5.12
CA ASP A 95 -52.87 8.92 5.69
C ASP A 95 -53.23 7.85 4.65
#